data_AF-A0A3S4AJ13-F1
#
_entry.id   AF-A0A3S4AJ13-F1
#
_cell.length_a   1.000
_cell.length_b   1.000
_cell.length_c   1.000
_cell.angle_alpha   90.00
_cell.angle_beta   90.00
_cell.angle_gamma   90.00
#
_symmetry.space_group_name_H-M   'P 1'
#
loop_
_entity.id
_entity.type
_entity.pdbx_description
1 polymer ?
#
loop_
_entity_poly.entity_id
_entity_poly.type
_entity_poly.pdbx_seq_one_letter_code
_entity_poly.pdbx_strand_id
1 'polypeptide(L)'
;MDDEEIEDYDREVELALYREYRDIVGQFAYVIETERRFYLANEVEFVRRDTEHDFYFEITMRDVWVWDVYRSDRFVKSVRVLTFKDVNIEELSSRDFELPKELALDE
;
A
#
# COMPACT_ATOMS: atom_id res chain seq x y z
N MET A 1 8.13 32.34 -4.91
CA MET A 1 8.39 30.90 -4.94
C MET A 1 9.12 30.70 -6.22
N ASP A 2 10.44 30.59 -6.12
CA ASP A 2 11.30 30.33 -7.27
C ASP A 2 11.02 28.90 -7.75
N ASP A 3 11.20 28.62 -9.04
CA ASP A 3 10.94 27.26 -9.57
C ASP A 3 11.83 26.23 -8.85
N GLU A 4 13.03 26.64 -8.44
CA GLU A 4 13.99 25.85 -7.66
C GLU A 4 13.48 25.53 -6.23
N GLU A 5 12.76 26.45 -5.58
CA GLU A 5 12.17 26.21 -4.24
C GLU A 5 11.02 25.20 -4.29
N ILE A 6 10.27 25.18 -5.39
CA ILE A 6 9.16 24.24 -5.61
C ILE A 6 9.71 22.83 -5.88
N GLU A 7 10.74 22.73 -6.72
CA GLU A 7 11.40 21.44 -7.02
C GLU A 7 12.04 20.79 -5.79
N ASP A 8 12.69 21.59 -4.93
CA ASP A 8 13.27 21.08 -3.70
C ASP A 8 12.20 20.64 -2.69
N TYR A 9 11.10 21.39 -2.57
CA TYR A 9 9.96 21.00 -1.73
C TYR A 9 9.35 19.67 -2.18
N ASP A 10 9.05 19.51 -3.47
CA ASP A 10 8.45 18.27 -3.99
C ASP A 10 9.36 17.06 -3.72
N ARG A 11 10.69 17.22 -3.90
CA ARG A 11 11.68 16.17 -3.62
C ARG A 11 11.70 15.78 -2.14
N GLU A 12 11.59 16.74 -1.24
CA GLU A 12 11.55 16.48 0.20
C GLU A 12 10.30 15.70 0.61
N VAL A 13 9.13 16.06 0.07
CA VAL A 13 7.87 15.37 0.40
C VAL A 13 7.87 13.94 -0.16
N GLU A 14 8.39 13.72 -1.38
CA GLU A 14 8.56 12.37 -1.95
C GLU A 14 9.52 11.52 -1.12
N LEU A 15 10.66 12.08 -0.69
CA LEU A 15 11.62 11.38 0.15
C LEU A 15 11.03 11.00 1.51
N ALA A 16 10.20 11.88 2.10
CA ALA A 16 9.50 11.60 3.34
C ALA A 16 8.50 10.44 3.17
N LEU A 17 7.73 10.44 2.07
CA LEU A 17 6.80 9.36 1.75
C LEU A 17 7.52 8.01 1.59
N TYR A 18 8.66 7.99 0.88
CA TYR A 18 9.46 6.78 0.69
C TYR A 18 10.03 6.24 2.01
N ARG A 19 10.49 7.13 2.91
CA ARG A 19 10.97 6.73 4.24
C ARG A 19 9.86 6.11 5.07
N GLU A 20 8.70 6.74 5.13
CA GLU A 20 7.54 6.20 5.84
C GLU A 20 7.17 4.81 5.34
N TYR A 21 7.07 4.64 4.02
CA TYR A 21 6.83 3.32 3.42
C TYR A 21 7.84 2.27 3.89
N ARG A 22 9.14 2.58 3.83
CA ARG A 22 10.21 1.66 4.26
C ARG A 22 10.09 1.24 5.71
N ASP A 23 9.58 2.11 6.57
CA ASP A 23 9.44 1.88 8.01
C ASP A 23 8.21 1.02 8.35
N ILE A 24 7.14 1.11 7.54
CA ILE A 24 5.86 0.46 7.86
C ILE A 24 5.54 -0.75 6.99
N VAL A 25 6.15 -0.92 5.82
CA VAL A 25 5.79 -1.98 4.84
C VAL A 25 5.77 -3.38 5.46
N GLY A 26 6.68 -3.65 6.40
CA GLY A 26 6.74 -4.94 7.11
C GLY A 26 5.61 -5.20 8.10
N GLN A 27 4.71 -4.23 8.33
CA GLN A 27 3.54 -4.34 9.20
C GLN A 27 2.26 -4.73 8.44
N PHE A 28 2.34 -4.83 7.11
CA PHE A 28 1.21 -5.13 6.24
C PHE A 28 1.33 -6.50 5.59
N ALA A 29 0.19 -7.15 5.39
CA ALA A 29 0.12 -8.45 4.74
C ALA A 29 0.05 -8.36 3.20
N TYR A 30 -0.45 -7.25 2.65
CA TYR A 30 -0.69 -7.13 1.21
C TYR A 30 -0.18 -5.81 0.63
N VAL A 31 0.31 -5.90 -0.61
CA VAL A 31 0.48 -4.79 -1.53
C VAL A 31 -0.64 -4.85 -2.57
N ILE A 32 -1.34 -3.74 -2.78
CA ILE A 32 -2.39 -3.62 -3.79
C ILE A 32 -2.08 -2.44 -4.70
N GLU A 33 -1.94 -2.70 -6.00
CA GLU A 33 -1.75 -1.67 -7.01
C GLU A 33 -2.93 -1.62 -7.97
N THR A 34 -3.39 -0.40 -8.22
CA THR A 34 -4.45 -0.06 -9.17
C THR A 34 -3.91 0.98 -10.13
N GLU A 35 -4.58 1.21 -11.27
CA GLU A 35 -4.19 2.24 -12.25
C GLU A 35 -3.93 3.64 -11.64
N ARG A 36 -4.56 3.97 -10.49
CA ARG A 36 -4.44 5.30 -9.88
C ARG A 36 -3.62 5.35 -8.60
N ARG A 37 -3.49 4.23 -7.88
CA ARG A 37 -2.99 4.22 -6.49
C ARG A 37 -2.38 2.90 -6.10
N PHE A 38 -1.40 3.00 -5.21
CA PHE A 38 -0.78 1.93 -4.48
C PHE A 38 -1.24 1.95 -3.02
N TYR A 39 -1.47 0.77 -2.46
CA TYR A 39 -1.93 0.56 -1.09
C TYR A 39 -1.12 -0.54 -0.42
N LEU A 40 -0.94 -0.38 0.89
CA LEU A 40 -0.65 -1.48 1.79
C LEU A 40 -1.92 -1.78 2.59
N ALA A 41 -2.25 -3.04 2.81
CA ALA A 41 -3.40 -3.43 3.61
C ALA A 41 -3.15 -4.72 4.39
N ASN A 42 -3.84 -4.90 5.52
CA ASN A 42 -3.81 -6.15 6.27
C ASN A 42 -4.92 -7.13 5.90
N GLU A 43 -6.02 -6.63 5.33
CA GLU A 43 -7.07 -7.46 4.75
C GLU A 43 -7.44 -6.93 3.37
N VAL A 44 -7.67 -7.85 2.43
CA VAL A 44 -8.16 -7.54 1.09
C VAL A 44 -9.23 -8.55 0.67
N GLU A 45 -10.35 -8.04 0.16
CA GLU A 45 -11.41 -8.82 -0.47
C GLU A 45 -11.52 -8.36 -1.93
N PHE A 46 -11.48 -9.32 -2.86
CA PHE A 46 -11.64 -9.08 -4.30
C PHE A 46 -12.89 -9.79 -4.81
N VAL A 47 -13.79 -9.05 -5.44
CA VAL A 47 -15.05 -9.58 -5.98
C VAL A 47 -15.26 -9.07 -7.40
N ARG A 48 -15.47 -9.99 -8.34
CA ARG A 48 -16.04 -9.63 -9.65
C ARG A 48 -17.54 -9.39 -9.50
N ARG A 49 -18.02 -8.27 -10.02
CA ARG A 49 -19.44 -7.89 -10.07
C ARG A 49 -19.91 -7.91 -11.51
N ASP A 50 -20.80 -8.83 -11.83
CA ASP A 50 -21.48 -8.86 -13.13
C ASP A 50 -22.65 -7.89 -13.17
N THR A 51 -22.83 -7.26 -14.32
CA THR A 51 -23.96 -6.39 -14.68
C THR A 51 -24.67 -6.96 -15.91
N GLU A 52 -25.72 -6.31 -16.40
CA GLU A 52 -26.48 -6.80 -17.54
C GLU A 52 -25.66 -6.94 -18.83
N HIS A 53 -24.63 -6.10 -19.01
CA HIS A 53 -23.85 -6.02 -20.26
C HIS A 53 -22.34 -6.03 -20.07
N ASP A 54 -21.85 -5.96 -18.83
CA ASP A 54 -20.42 -5.87 -18.52
C ASP A 54 -20.12 -6.37 -17.10
N PHE A 55 -18.87 -6.30 -16.65
CA PHE A 55 -18.45 -6.56 -15.28
C PHE A 55 -17.44 -5.54 -14.79
N TYR A 56 -17.31 -5.42 -13.48
CA TYR A 56 -16.21 -4.67 -12.85
C TYR A 56 -15.66 -5.45 -11.65
N PHE A 57 -14.49 -5.04 -11.19
CA PHE A 57 -13.89 -5.56 -9.97
C PHE A 57 -14.12 -4.59 -8.81
N GLU A 58 -14.55 -5.15 -7.70
CA GLU A 58 -14.67 -4.48 -6.42
C GLU A 58 -13.61 -5.01 -5.48
N ILE A 59 -12.81 -4.10 -4.93
CA ILE A 59 -11.75 -4.41 -3.98
C ILE A 59 -12.04 -3.66 -2.70
N THR A 60 -12.20 -4.40 -1.60
CA THR A 60 -12.35 -3.84 -0.26
C THR A 60 -11.12 -4.15 0.55
N MET A 61 -10.47 -3.12 1.07
CA MET A 61 -9.28 -3.21 1.91
C MET A 61 -9.59 -2.70 3.32
N ARG A 62 -8.95 -3.27 4.33
CA ARG A 62 -9.03 -2.82 5.73
C ARG A 62 -7.65 -2.68 6.33
N ASP A 63 -7.55 -1.74 7.28
CA ASP A 63 -6.30 -1.31 7.89
C ASP A 63 -5.27 -0.97 6.81
N VAL A 64 -5.47 0.20 6.19
CA VAL A 64 -4.89 0.54 4.90
C VAL A 64 -3.97 1.72 5.05
N TRP A 65 -2.80 1.62 4.45
CA TRP A 65 -1.95 2.76 4.18
C TRP A 65 -1.96 3.09 2.69
N VAL A 66 -2.08 4.39 2.35
CA VAL A 66 -2.18 4.85 0.96
C VAL A 66 -0.91 5.59 0.56
N TRP A 67 -0.30 5.20 -0.57
CA TRP A 67 0.80 5.96 -1.18
C TRP A 67 0.24 7.22 -1.84
N ASP A 68 0.16 8.31 -1.08
CA ASP A 68 -0.38 9.60 -1.53
C ASP A 68 0.40 10.74 -0.87
N VAL A 69 1.16 11.47 -1.70
CA VAL A 69 2.01 12.61 -1.31
C VAL A 69 1.19 13.79 -0.78
N TYR A 70 -0.08 13.91 -1.20
CA TYR A 70 -0.94 15.04 -0.84
C TYR A 70 -1.71 14.82 0.47
N ARG A 71 -1.55 13.66 1.12
CA ARG A 71 -2.21 13.34 2.39
C ARG A 71 -1.29 13.59 3.57
N SER A 72 -1.81 14.29 4.57
CA SER A 72 -1.18 14.39 5.89
C SER A 72 -1.35 13.11 6.72
N ASP A 73 -2.51 12.44 6.60
CA ASP A 73 -2.77 11.13 7.20
C ASP A 73 -3.01 10.09 6.10
N ARG A 74 -2.12 9.10 6.05
CA ARG A 74 -2.14 8.02 5.06
C ARG A 74 -2.77 6.74 5.59
N PHE A 75 -3.03 6.64 6.89
CA PHE A 75 -3.68 5.49 7.49
C PHE A 75 -5.18 5.68 7.47
N VAL A 76 -5.88 4.77 6.81
CA VAL A 76 -7.34 4.79 6.73
C VAL A 76 -7.90 3.44 7.10
N LYS A 77 -9.02 3.45 7.81
CA LYS A 77 -9.65 2.23 8.31
C LYS A 77 -10.07 1.26 7.20
N SER A 78 -10.56 1.79 6.08
CA SER A 78 -11.01 0.99 4.94
C SER A 78 -10.96 1.80 3.64
N VAL A 79 -10.64 1.11 2.56
CA VAL A 79 -10.71 1.64 1.19
C VAL A 79 -11.54 0.69 0.35
N ARG A 80 -12.40 1.25 -0.51
CA ARG A 80 -13.16 0.50 -1.51
C ARG A 80 -12.83 1.04 -2.89
N VAL A 81 -12.35 0.18 -3.78
CA VAL A 81 -12.03 0.49 -5.17
C VAL A 81 -13.00 -0.24 -6.08
N LEU A 82 -13.55 0.48 -7.06
CA LEU A 82 -14.39 -0.07 -8.13
C LEU A 82 -13.67 0.23 -9.44
N THR A 83 -13.31 -0.81 -10.21
CA THR A 83 -12.49 -0.64 -11.41
C THR A 83 -12.85 -1.64 -12.51
N PHE A 84 -12.69 -1.19 -13.75
CA PHE A 84 -12.77 -2.04 -14.97
C PHE A 84 -11.36 -2.40 -15.48
N LYS A 85 -10.32 -2.00 -14.75
CA LYS A 85 -8.90 -2.20 -15.06
C LYS A 85 -8.32 -3.33 -14.23
N ASP A 86 -7.10 -3.69 -14.58
CA ASP A 86 -6.28 -4.58 -13.80
C ASP A 86 -6.03 -4.04 -12.38
N VAL A 87 -5.88 -4.99 -11.47
CA VAL A 87 -5.47 -4.76 -10.09
C VAL A 87 -4.47 -5.83 -9.76
N ASN A 88 -3.30 -5.41 -9.29
CA ASN A 88 -2.29 -6.32 -8.77
C ASN A 88 -2.51 -6.45 -7.25
N ILE A 89 -2.60 -7.68 -6.77
CA ILE A 89 -2.76 -7.99 -5.34
C ILE A 89 -1.65 -8.99 -4.99
N GLU A 90 -0.67 -8.54 -4.23
CA GLU A 90 0.45 -9.35 -3.78
C GLU A 90 0.35 -9.58 -2.27
N GLU A 91 0.39 -10.84 -1.86
CA GLU A 91 0.62 -11.18 -0.46
C GLU A 91 2.12 -11.04 -0.18
N LEU A 92 2.45 -10.15 0.73
CA LEU A 92 3.81 -9.98 1.21
C LEU A 92 4.18 -11.23 2.00
N SER A 93 5.37 -11.76 1.74
CA SER A 93 5.91 -12.79 2.63
C SER A 93 5.99 -12.18 4.02
N SER A 94 5.31 -12.79 4.99
CA SER A 94 5.58 -12.51 6.39
C SER A 94 7.09 -12.55 6.56
N ARG A 95 7.68 -11.48 7.09
CA ARG A 95 9.01 -11.58 7.71
C ARG A 95 8.83 -12.44 8.96
N ASP A 96 8.47 -13.71 8.77
CA ASP A 96 8.48 -14.68 9.85
C ASP A 96 9.93 -14.86 10.25
N PHE A 97 10.29 -14.11 11.30
CA PHE A 97 11.29 -14.47 12.28
C PHE A 97 12.63 -14.96 11.71
N GLU A 98 13.51 -14.04 11.32
CA GLU A 98 14.89 -14.27 11.75
C GLU A 98 14.88 -14.17 13.28
N LEU A 99 14.81 -15.32 13.96
CA LEU A 99 15.17 -15.39 15.37
C LEU A 99 16.46 -14.59 15.55
N PRO A 100 16.55 -13.65 16.51
CA PRO A 100 17.82 -13.07 16.88
C PRO A 100 18.80 -14.23 17.04
N LYS A 101 19.94 -14.18 16.34
CA LYS A 101 20.97 -15.24 16.41
C LYS A 101 21.47 -15.51 17.84
N GLU A 102 21.09 -14.68 18.81
CA GLU A 102 21.30 -14.83 20.24
C GLU A 102 20.41 -15.89 20.92
N LEU A 103 19.37 -16.42 20.25
CA LEU A 103 18.45 -17.44 20.79
C LEU A 103 18.50 -18.79 20.05
N ALA A 104 19.40 -18.95 19.08
CA ALA A 104 19.71 -20.26 18.50
C ALA A 104 20.60 -21.03 19.50
N LEU A 105 20.00 -21.88 20.32
CA LEU A 105 20.75 -22.86 21.12
C LEU A 105 21.27 -23.97 20.18
N ASP A 106 22.59 -23.97 20.02
CA ASP A 106 23.54 -24.98 19.52
C ASP A 106 23.06 -26.18 18.68
N GLU A 107 23.72 -26.35 17.52
CA GLU A 107 24.63 -27.50 17.26
C GLU A 107 25.89 -27.02 16.51
#